data_AF-A0A9W9K6J4-F1
#
_entry.id   AF-A0A9W9K6J4-F1
#
_cell.length_a   1.000
_cell.length_b   1.000
_cell.length_c   1.000
_cell.angle_alpha   90.00
_cell.angle_beta   90.00
_cell.angle_gamma   90.00
#
_symmetry.space_group_name_H-M   'P 1'
#
loop_
_entity.id
_entity.type
_entity.pdbx_description
1 polymer ?
#
loop_
_entity_poly.entity_id
_entity_poly.type
_entity_poly.pdbx_seq_one_letter_code
_entity_poly.pdbx_strand_id
1 'polypeptide(L)'
;MRSRGQTSCPLRSPATPDCQHAHPLQAVYAAPDAGTSFQHELPVATNTSLAAKQAHLAALQTLVPKLQEQINVYLTARMEEDKKAQGAISEKEAAEEENYGEEVVEEDA
;
A
#
# COMPACT_ATOMS: atom_id res chain seq x y z
N MET A 1 -0.68 28.84 8.56
CA MET A 1 -1.57 29.06 7.39
C MET A 1 -0.90 28.43 6.18
N ARG A 2 -1.33 27.24 5.73
CA ARG A 2 -0.81 26.63 4.49
C ARG A 2 -1.95 26.53 3.47
N SER A 3 -1.68 27.16 2.34
CA SER A 3 -2.53 27.44 1.19
C SER A 3 -3.15 26.17 0.59
N ARG A 4 -4.44 26.20 0.29
CA ARG A 4 -5.11 25.21 -0.56
C ARG A 4 -4.66 25.47 -2.00
N GLY A 5 -3.84 24.57 -2.55
CA GLY A 5 -3.53 24.53 -3.97
C GLY A 5 -4.81 24.19 -4.74
N GLN A 6 -5.42 25.19 -5.33
CA GLN A 6 -6.54 25.09 -6.25
C GLN A 6 -6.00 24.51 -7.56
N THR A 7 -6.27 23.24 -7.84
CA THR A 7 -6.02 22.64 -9.16
C THR A 7 -6.98 23.26 -10.16
N SER A 8 -6.46 24.24 -10.89
CA SER A 8 -7.08 24.90 -12.03
C SER A 8 -7.34 23.89 -13.15
N CYS A 9 -8.60 23.56 -13.43
CA CYS A 9 -9.00 22.98 -14.71
C CYS A 9 -8.93 24.08 -15.80
N PRO A 10 -8.17 23.91 -16.89
CA PRO A 10 -8.21 24.84 -18.00
C PRO A 10 -9.49 24.65 -18.84
N LEU A 11 -9.92 25.74 -19.45
CA LEU A 11 -11.17 25.94 -20.20
C LEU A 11 -11.56 24.82 -21.18
N ARG A 12 -12.84 24.43 -21.06
CA ARG A 12 -13.88 24.19 -22.09
C ARG A 12 -13.41 24.10 -23.56
N SER A 13 -13.48 22.88 -24.11
CA SER A 13 -13.63 22.56 -25.54
C SER A 13 -14.72 21.48 -25.72
N PRO A 14 -15.55 21.52 -26.78
CA PRO A 14 -16.73 20.65 -26.89
C PRO A 14 -16.41 19.40 -27.73
N ALA A 15 -15.57 18.48 -27.23
CA ALA A 15 -15.34 17.19 -27.93
C ALA A 15 -14.64 16.10 -27.08
N THR A 16 -14.67 16.16 -25.75
CA THR A 16 -14.16 15.06 -24.92
C THR A 16 -15.34 14.23 -24.42
N PRO A 17 -15.34 12.89 -24.57
CA PRO A 17 -16.33 12.07 -23.86
C PRO A 17 -16.13 12.36 -22.37
N ASP A 18 -17.22 12.67 -21.68
CA ASP A 18 -17.22 13.05 -20.27
C ASP A 18 -16.20 12.23 -19.49
N CYS A 19 -15.17 12.88 -18.93
CA CYS A 19 -14.42 12.33 -17.82
C CYS A 19 -15.39 12.29 -16.63
N GLN A 20 -16.29 11.31 -16.64
CA GLN A 20 -17.11 10.96 -15.50
C GLN A 20 -16.12 10.67 -14.37
N HIS A 21 -16.19 11.46 -13.31
CA HIS A 21 -15.25 11.47 -12.19
C HIS A 21 -15.21 10.08 -11.53
N ALA A 22 -14.36 9.18 -12.07
CA ALA A 22 -14.04 7.91 -11.45
C ALA A 22 -13.57 8.20 -10.03
N HIS A 23 -14.22 7.59 -9.04
CA HIS A 23 -13.76 7.66 -7.66
C HIS A 23 -12.75 6.53 -7.48
N PRO A 24 -11.45 6.84 -7.45
CA PRO A 24 -10.46 5.78 -7.29
C PRO A 24 -10.52 5.21 -5.87
N LEU A 25 -10.44 3.90 -5.76
CA LEU A 25 -10.07 3.25 -4.51
C LEU A 25 -8.56 3.40 -4.35
N GLN A 26 -8.15 4.25 -3.42
CA GLN A 26 -6.74 4.62 -3.24
C GLN A 26 -6.23 4.29 -1.85
N ALA A 27 -4.99 3.81 -1.78
CA ALA A 27 -4.20 3.75 -0.55
C ALA A 27 -2.82 4.37 -0.79
N VAL A 28 -2.30 5.07 0.22
CA VAL A 28 -0.97 5.69 0.16
C VAL A 28 -0.17 5.23 1.38
N TYR A 29 0.99 4.66 1.11
CA TYR A 29 1.99 4.37 2.10
C TYR A 29 3.06 5.46 2.06
N ALA A 30 3.38 6.01 3.24
CA ALA A 30 4.39 7.05 3.40
C ALA A 30 5.31 6.68 4.56
N ALA A 31 6.60 6.64 4.28
CA ALA A 31 7.69 6.46 5.23
C ALA A 31 8.78 7.52 4.96
N PRO A 32 9.74 7.73 5.88
CA PRO A 32 10.78 8.74 5.73
C PRO A 32 11.60 8.58 4.44
N ASP A 33 11.93 7.34 4.07
CA ASP A 33 12.83 7.03 2.96
C ASP A 33 12.13 6.35 1.77
N ALA A 34 10.83 6.09 1.88
CA ALA A 34 10.05 5.39 0.85
C ALA A 34 8.57 5.80 0.88
N GLY A 35 7.93 5.82 -0.29
CA GLY A 35 6.50 6.01 -0.40
C GLY A 35 5.95 5.32 -1.64
N THR A 36 4.72 4.82 -1.55
CA THR A 36 4.03 4.21 -2.69
C THR A 36 2.54 4.51 -2.64
N SER A 37 1.90 4.54 -3.80
CA SER A 37 0.45 4.73 -3.92
C SER A 37 -0.14 3.59 -4.72
N PHE A 38 -1.22 3.02 -4.20
CA PHE A 38 -2.01 1.98 -4.84
C PHE A 38 -3.35 2.56 -5.26
N GLN A 39 -3.79 2.30 -6.49
CA GLN A 39 -5.03 2.85 -7.03
C GLN A 39 -5.76 1.81 -7.88
N HIS A 40 -7.08 1.73 -7.70
CA HIS A 40 -8.00 0.97 -8.56
C HIS A 40 -9.17 1.87 -8.96
N GLU A 41 -9.60 1.78 -10.22
CA GLU A 41 -10.76 2.52 -10.71
C GLU A 41 -12.05 1.84 -10.25
N LEU A 42 -13.00 2.64 -9.74
CA LEU A 42 -14.35 2.19 -9.45
C LEU A 42 -15.33 2.70 -10.51
N PRO A 43 -16.26 1.84 -10.96
CA PRO A 43 -17.32 2.27 -11.87
C PRO A 43 -18.23 3.28 -11.17
N VAL A 44 -18.33 4.50 -11.72
CA VAL A 44 -19.17 5.55 -11.14
C VAL A 44 -20.64 5.20 -11.31
N ALA A 45 -21.39 5.19 -10.21
CA ALA A 45 -22.85 5.17 -10.27
C ALA A 45 -23.35 6.57 -10.67
N THR A 46 -23.31 6.90 -11.97
CA THR A 46 -23.78 8.19 -12.50
C THR A 46 -25.29 8.38 -12.35
N ASN A 47 -26.02 7.31 -12.06
CA ASN A 47 -27.43 7.31 -11.74
C ASN A 47 -27.71 6.49 -10.47
N THR A 48 -28.71 6.88 -9.70
CA THR A 48 -29.06 6.22 -8.42
C THR A 48 -29.81 4.89 -8.60
N SER A 49 -29.70 4.29 -9.79
CA SER A 49 -30.37 3.04 -10.12
C SER A 49 -29.87 1.91 -9.21
N LEU A 50 -30.75 0.96 -8.88
CA LEU A 50 -30.38 -0.20 -8.08
C LEU A 50 -29.22 -0.96 -8.72
N ALA A 51 -29.27 -1.14 -10.04
CA ALA A 51 -28.24 -1.83 -10.81
C ALA A 51 -26.88 -1.14 -10.74
N ALA A 52 -26.82 0.20 -10.87
CA ALA A 52 -25.58 0.95 -10.75
C ALA A 52 -24.98 0.86 -9.35
N LYS A 53 -25.81 0.89 -8.29
CA LYS A 53 -25.37 0.69 -6.91
C LYS A 53 -24.83 -0.72 -6.68
N GLN A 54 -25.51 -1.74 -7.21
CA GLN A 54 -25.08 -3.14 -7.12
C GLN A 54 -23.74 -3.35 -7.83
N ALA A 55 -23.56 -2.79 -9.03
CA ALA A 55 -22.31 -2.88 -9.77
C ALA A 55 -21.14 -2.20 -9.03
N HIS A 56 -21.38 -1.01 -8.46
CA HIS A 56 -20.38 -0.31 -7.67
C HIS A 56 -19.99 -1.10 -6.39
N LEU A 57 -20.96 -1.67 -5.68
CA LEU A 57 -20.69 -2.49 -4.49
C LEU A 57 -19.95 -3.79 -4.84
N ALA A 58 -20.32 -4.45 -5.94
CA ALA A 58 -19.63 -5.65 -6.41
C ALA A 58 -18.17 -5.34 -6.79
N ALA A 59 -17.93 -4.20 -7.44
CA ALA A 59 -16.58 -3.73 -7.75
C ALA A 59 -15.77 -3.49 -6.46
N LEU A 60 -16.34 -2.80 -5.47
CA LEU A 60 -15.69 -2.58 -4.17
C LEU A 60 -15.34 -3.90 -3.46
N GLN A 61 -16.29 -4.83 -3.39
CA GLN A 61 -16.08 -6.14 -2.75
C GLN A 61 -14.95 -6.94 -3.40
N THR A 62 -14.71 -6.73 -4.70
CA THR A 62 -13.64 -7.40 -5.44
C THR A 62 -12.30 -6.68 -5.33
N LEU A 63 -12.31 -5.34 -5.38
CA LEU A 63 -11.09 -4.53 -5.48
C LEU A 63 -10.44 -4.26 -4.12
N VAL A 64 -11.23 -4.16 -3.04
CA VAL A 64 -10.69 -3.98 -1.68
C VAL A 64 -9.75 -5.12 -1.25
N PRO A 65 -10.12 -6.42 -1.35
CA PRO A 65 -9.19 -7.49 -0.96
C PRO A 65 -7.95 -7.54 -1.86
N LYS A 66 -8.08 -7.23 -3.16
CA LYS A 66 -6.92 -7.13 -4.07
C LYS A 66 -5.97 -6.01 -3.66
N LEU A 67 -6.51 -4.85 -3.32
CA LEU A 67 -5.73 -3.72 -2.83
C LEU A 67 -5.00 -4.08 -1.53
N GLN A 68 -5.68 -4.78 -0.62
CA GLN A 68 -5.07 -5.28 0.62
C GLN A 68 -3.92 -6.25 0.34
N GLU A 69 -4.11 -7.19 -0.59
CA GLU A 69 -3.06 -8.12 -1.00
C GLU A 69 -1.83 -7.39 -1.55
N GLN A 70 -2.03 -6.40 -2.43
CA GLN A 70 -0.94 -5.57 -2.97
C GLN A 70 -0.17 -4.85 -1.87
N ILE A 71 -0.87 -4.29 -0.88
CA ILE A 71 -0.25 -3.62 0.27
C ILE A 71 0.55 -4.62 1.10
N ASN A 72 -0.01 -5.79 1.40
CA ASN A 72 0.67 -6.81 2.20
C ASN A 72 1.95 -7.30 1.53
N VAL A 73 1.89 -7.60 0.23
CA VAL A 73 3.06 -8.00 -0.56
C VAL A 73 4.13 -6.91 -0.53
N TYR A 74 3.75 -5.66 -0.77
CA TYR A 74 4.68 -4.53 -0.76
C TYR A 74 5.36 -4.35 0.61
N LEU A 75 4.58 -4.34 1.70
CA LEU A 75 5.13 -4.15 3.05
C LEU A 75 6.01 -5.33 3.48
N THR A 76 5.65 -6.55 3.09
CA THR A 76 6.46 -7.74 3.40
C THR A 76 7.80 -7.68 2.70
N ALA A 77 7.82 -7.36 1.40
CA ALA A 77 9.05 -7.17 0.65
C ALA A 77 9.94 -6.08 1.27
N ARG A 78 9.35 -4.94 1.66
CA ARG A 78 10.09 -3.86 2.33
C ARG A 78 10.66 -4.27 3.68
N MET A 79 9.92 -5.03 4.49
CA MET A 79 10.44 -5.55 5.76
C MET A 79 11.63 -6.50 5.54
N GLU A 80 11.59 -7.33 4.50
CA GLU A 80 12.71 -8.22 4.16
C GLU A 80 13.95 -7.43 3.69
N GLU A 81 13.74 -6.40 2.86
CA GLU A 81 14.81 -5.48 2.46
C GLU A 81 15.42 -4.77 3.67
N ASP A 82 14.59 -4.24 4.56
CA ASP A 82 15.04 -3.51 5.75
C ASP A 82 15.80 -4.45 6.72
N LYS A 83 15.36 -5.71 6.89
CA LYS A 83 16.10 -6.73 7.66
C LYS A 83 17.48 -7.01 7.08
N LYS A 84 17.59 -7.15 5.76
CA LYS A 84 18.89 -7.36 5.07
C LYS A 84 19.80 -6.15 5.20
N ALA A 85 19.25 -4.94 5.06
CA ALA A 85 20.01 -3.69 5.18
C ALA A 85 20.49 -3.44 6.62
N GLN A 86 19.77 -3.94 7.63
CA GLN A 86 20.14 -3.78 9.03
C GLN A 86 21.31 -4.66 9.47
N GLY A 87 21.70 -5.71 8.72
CA GLY A 87 22.97 -6.48 8.82
C GLY A 87 23.31 -7.14 10.17
N ALA A 88 23.36 -6.34 11.23
CA ALA A 88 23.71 -6.68 12.62
C ALA A 88 22.75 -7.66 13.30
N ILE A 89 21.48 -7.73 12.88
CA ILE A 89 20.56 -8.75 13.40
C ILE A 89 20.93 -10.12 12.81
N SER A 90 21.33 -10.18 11.54
CA SER A 90 21.65 -11.43 10.85
C SER A 90 22.97 -12.07 11.31
N GLU A 91 23.99 -11.28 11.66
CA GLU A 91 25.26 -11.83 12.17
C GLU A 91 25.13 -12.29 13.62
N LYS A 92 24.35 -11.57 14.44
CA LYS A 92 24.07 -11.94 15.83
C LYS A 92 23.16 -13.16 15.92
N GLU A 93 22.09 -13.21 15.13
CA GLU A 93 21.22 -14.39 15.03
C GLU A 93 22.00 -15.60 14.48
N ALA A 94 22.86 -15.43 13.47
CA ALA A 94 23.71 -16.52 12.98
C ALA A 94 24.69 -17.04 14.05
N ALA A 95 25.30 -16.16 14.84
CA ALA A 95 26.18 -16.57 15.93
C ALA A 95 25.42 -17.29 17.07
N GLU A 96 24.18 -16.89 17.35
CA GLU A 96 23.31 -17.53 18.35
C GLU A 96 22.75 -18.88 17.87
N GLU A 97 22.51 -19.06 16.55
CA GLU A 97 22.13 -20.35 15.95
C GLU A 97 23.28 -21.37 15.97
N GLU A 98 24.53 -20.94 15.71
CA GLU A 98 25.70 -21.83 15.72
C GLU A 98 26.07 -22.33 17.14
N ASN A 99 25.60 -21.65 18.20
CA ASN A 99 25.79 -22.07 19.59
C ASN A 99 24.63 -22.94 20.12
N TYR A 100 23.61 -23.22 19.30
CA TYR A 100 22.40 -23.93 19.73
C TYR A 100 22.67 -25.43 19.97
N GLY A 101 23.13 -25.78 21.18
CA GLY A 101 23.38 -27.17 21.58
C GLY A 101 24.63 -27.39 22.44
N GLU A 102 25.46 -26.36 22.64
CA GLU A 102 26.52 -26.37 23.65
C GLU A 102 26.05 -25.60 24.89
N GLU A 103 26.13 -26.21 26.07
CA GLU A 103 25.97 -25.43 27.30
C GLU A 103 27.21 -24.54 27.46
N VAL A 104 27.07 -23.24 27.19
CA VAL A 104 28.08 -22.25 27.57
C VAL A 104 28.09 -22.18 29.08
N VAL A 105 28.93 -23.01 29.70
CA VAL A 105 29.27 -22.90 31.11
C VAL A 105 30.10 -21.63 31.25
N GLU A 106 29.49 -20.53 31.66
CA GLU A 106 30.24 -19.39 32.16
C GLU A 106 30.99 -19.86 33.41
N GLU A 107 32.33 -19.90 33.34
CA GLU A 107 33.19 -20.13 34.51
C GLU A 107 32.99 -18.96 35.47
N ASP A 108 32.16 -19.17 36.50
CA ASP A 108 32.05 -18.31 37.67
C ASP A 108 33.43 -18.25 38.37
N ALA A 109 33.95 -17.02 38.53
CA ALA A 109 35.27 -16.71 39.06
C ALA A 109 35.39 -16.80 40.60
#